data_AF-A0A2V6HLH0-F1
#
_entry.id   AF-A0A2V6HLH0-F1
#
_cell.length_a   1.000
_cell.length_b   1.000
_cell.length_c   1.000
_cell.angle_alpha   90.00
_cell.angle_beta   90.00
_cell.angle_gamma   90.00
#
_symmetry.space_group_name_H-M   'P 1'
#
loop_
_entity.id
_entity.type
_entity.pdbx_description
1 polymer ?
#
loop_
_entity_poly.entity_id
_entity_poly.type
_entity_poly.pdbx_seq_one_letter_code
_entity_poly.pdbx_strand_id
1 'polypeptide(L)' 'MRQSHDLLRLVLEKGQPRHDRTGTGTLSIFGAQARFDLRDTFPLLTTK' A
#
# COMPACT_ATOMS: atom_id res chain seq x y z
N MET A 1 -8.82 5.91 5.53
CA MET A 1 -7.96 6.76 4.68
C MET A 1 -6.51 6.75 5.13
N ARG A 2 -6.22 6.94 6.43
CA ARG A 2 -4.83 6.86 6.95
C ARG A 2 -4.14 5.53 6.60
N GLN A 3 -4.82 4.41 6.79
CA GLN A 3 -4.24 3.08 6.62
C GLN A 3 -3.69 2.80 5.21
N SER A 4 -4.34 3.30 4.16
CA SER A 4 -3.85 3.16 2.78
C SER A 4 -2.63 4.03 2.51
N HIS A 5 -2.61 5.26 3.03
CA HIS A 5 -1.45 6.15 2.89
C HIS A 5 -0.26 5.64 3.70
N ASP A 6 -0.50 5.05 4.88
CA ASP A 6 0.52 4.44 5.71
C ASP A 6 1.18 3.25 4.98
N LEU A 7 0.41 2.43 4.25
CA LEU A 7 0.96 1.36 3.42
C LEU A 7 1.80 1.88 2.25
N LEU A 8 1.32 2.92 1.55
CA LEU A 8 2.09 3.54 0.46
C LEU A 8 3.39 4.13 0.98
N ARG A 9 3.33 4.85 2.11
CA ARG A 9 4.51 5.42 2.77
C ARG A 9 5.48 4.33 3.20
N LEU A 10 4.99 3.22 3.74
CA LEU A 10 5.80 2.07 4.10
C LEU A 10 6.58 1.53 2.88
N VAL A 11 5.90 1.35 1.74
CA VAL A 11 6.55 0.89 0.50
C VAL A 11 7.57 1.90 -0.04
N LEU A 12 7.29 3.20 0.03
CA LEU A 12 8.20 4.24 -0.43
C LEU A 12 9.45 4.37 0.45
N GLU A 13 9.31 4.26 1.77
CA GLU A 13 10.41 4.46 2.70
C GLU A 13 11.24 3.19 2.93
N LYS A 14 10.61 2.01 2.92
CA LYS A 14 11.24 0.73 3.30
C LYS A 14 11.17 -0.35 2.22
N GLY A 15 10.54 -0.06 1.09
CA GLY A 15 10.43 -1.01 0.00
C GLY A 15 11.77 -1.29 -0.63
N GLN A 16 11.99 -2.55 -0.98
CA GLN A 16 13.18 -2.98 -1.68
C GLN A 16 12.90 -3.12 -3.18
N PRO A 17 13.84 -2.70 -4.05
CA PRO A 17 13.71 -2.88 -5.48
C PRO A 17 13.65 -4.37 -5.83
N ARG A 18 12.68 -4.74 -6.66
CA ARG A 18 12.53 -6.09 -7.20
C ARG A 18 12.19 -6.03 -8.67
N HIS A 19 12.78 -6.95 -9.42
CA HIS A 19 12.37 -7.19 -10.79
C HIS A 19 11.01 -7.89 -10.80
N ASP A 20 10.08 -7.43 -11.63
CA ASP A 20 8.77 -8.03 -11.81
C ASP A 20 8.64 -8.65 -13.21
N ARG A 21 7.56 -9.41 -13.44
CA ARG A 21 7.33 -10.13 -14.70
C ARG A 21 7.14 -9.21 -15.92
N THR A 22 6.72 -7.97 -15.73
CA THR A 22 6.51 -7.00 -16.82
C THR A 22 7.80 -6.29 -17.25
N GLY A 23 8.88 -6.42 -16.48
CA GLY A 23 10.16 -5.78 -16.79
C GLY A 23 10.25 -4.30 -16.40
N THR A 24 9.28 -3.77 -15.65
CA THR A 24 9.29 -2.37 -15.21
C THR A 24 10.13 -2.17 -13.95
N GLY A 25 10.14 -3.18 -13.07
CA GLY A 25 10.70 -3.08 -11.73
C GLY A 25 9.70 -2.48 -10.72
N THR A 26 9.85 -2.85 -9.45
CA THR A 26 8.94 -2.45 -8.37
C THR A 26 9.69 -2.16 -7.09
N LEU A 27 9.20 -1.23 -6.27
CA LEU A 27 9.51 -1.17 -4.84
C LEU A 27 8.48 -2.03 -4.11
N SER A 28 8.94 -2.97 -3.29
CA SER A 28 8.05 -3.97 -2.69
C SER A 28 8.38 -4.25 -1.23
N ILE A 29 7.34 -4.59 -0.48
CA ILE A 29 7.41 -5.08 0.90
C ILE A 29 6.58 -6.34 0.98
N PHE A 30 7.12 -7.36 1.65
CA PHE A 30 6.42 -8.61 1.90
C PHE A 30 5.77 -8.59 3.29
N GLY A 31 4.52 -9.06 3.38
CA GLY A 31 3.85 -9.25 4.68
C GLY A 31 3.33 -7.98 5.35
N ALA A 32 2.74 -7.04 4.61
CA ALA A 32 2.05 -5.89 5.18
C ALA A 32 0.57 -6.18 5.48
N GLN A 33 0.02 -5.58 6.54
CA GLN A 33 -1.39 -5.72 6.92
C GLN A 33 -2.03 -4.35 7.15
N ALA A 34 -3.27 -4.18 6.68
CA ALA A 34 -4.15 -3.08 7.05
C ALA A 34 -5.51 -3.62 7.48
N ARG A 35 -6.22 -2.84 8.31
CA ARG A 35 -7.58 -3.14 8.77
C ARG A 35 -8.44 -1.90 8.57
N PHE A 36 -9.65 -2.12 8.07
CA PHE A 36 -10.64 -1.07 7.85
C PHE A 36 -11.89 -1.42 8.65
N ASP A 37 -12.34 -0.49 9.48
CA ASP A 37 -13.62 -0.62 10.15
C ASP A 37 -14.74 -0.21 9.19
N LEU A 38 -15.67 -1.12 8.92
CA LEU A 38 -16.79 -0.92 8.00
C LEU A 38 -18.05 -0.42 8.70
N ARG A 39 -18.07 -0.37 10.04
CA ARG A 39 -19.25 0.05 10.81
C ARG A 39 -19.52 1.53 10.65
N ASP A 40 -18.46 2.33 10.56
CA ASP A 40 -18.55 3.79 10.51
C ASP A 40 -18.52 4.34 9.08
N THR A 41 -17.86 3.64 8.14
CA THR A 41 -17.75 4.14 6.76
C THR A 41 -17.32 3.08 5.75
N PHE A 42 -17.65 3.31 4.48
CA PHE A 42 -17.15 2.50 3.37
C PHE A 42 -15.76 3.01 2.95
N PRO A 43 -14.71 2.16 2.92
CA PRO A 43 -13.33 2.58 2.70
C PRO A 43 -13.03 2.83 1.21
N LEU A 44 -13.77 3.74 0.58
CA LEU A 44 -13.52 4.19 -0.80
C LEU A 44 -12.46 5.28 -0.83
N LEU A 45 -11.39 5.07 -1.59
CA LEU A 45 -10.33 6.08 -1.76
C LEU A 45 -10.86 7.30 -2.53
N THR A 46 -10.69 8.49 -1.96
CA THR A 46 -11.13 9.77 -2.57
C THR A 46 -9.97 10.69 -2.97
N THR A 47 -8.74 10.37 -2.55
CA THR A 47 -7.56 11.26 -2.66
C THR A 47 -6.62 10.82 -3.79
N LYS A 48 -7.19 10.39 -4.92
CA LYS A 48 -6.41 10.01 -6.10
C LYS A 48 -5.99 11.24 -6.89
#